data_AF-A0A527VR63-F1
#
_entry.id   AF-A0A527VR63-F1
#
_cell.length_a   1.000
_cell.length_b   1.000
_cell.length_c   1.000
_cell.angle_alpha   90.00
_cell.angle_beta   90.00
_cell.angle_gamma   90.00
#
_symmetry.space_group_name_H-M   'P 1'
#
loop_
_entity.id
_entity.type
_entity.pdbx_description
1 polymer ?
#
loop_
_entity_poly.entity_id
_entity_poly.type
_entity_poly.pdbx_seq_one_letter_code
_entity_poly.pdbx_strand_id
1 'polypeptide(L)'
;PSNRITLLRDTNGDGKPDYQGVFLDHLNSPFGVALVGNDLYVANTDAIVRYPYQPGDTKIAAPGKVLTELPGGPIDHHWTKSLVASPDGSLLYVGVGSNSNITENGIQAEKDRAAIWEVDRATGRSRIFASGLRNPNGL
;
A
#
# COMPACT_ATOMS: atom_id res chain seq x y z
N PRO A 1 -12.21 5.04 -9.48
CA PRO A 1 -10.73 4.99 -9.38
C PRO A 1 -10.15 4.03 -10.43
N SER A 2 -9.05 4.39 -11.10
CA SER A 2 -8.37 3.45 -11.99
C SER A 2 -7.50 2.53 -11.13
N ASN A 3 -7.95 1.30 -10.92
CA ASN A 3 -7.27 0.22 -10.19
C ASN A 3 -5.91 -0.16 -10.84
N ARG A 4 -4.96 0.77 -10.86
CA ARG A 4 -3.68 0.70 -11.58
C ARG A 4 -2.64 1.67 -11.01
N ILE A 5 -1.37 1.39 -11.30
CA ILE A 5 -0.23 2.30 -11.15
C ILE A 5 0.18 2.79 -12.54
N THR A 6 0.37 4.10 -12.67
CA THR A 6 0.89 4.74 -13.89
C THR A 6 2.38 4.96 -13.73
N LEU A 7 3.19 4.49 -14.68
CA LEU A 7 4.60 4.83 -14.79
C LEU A 7 4.74 6.16 -15.55
N LEU A 8 5.46 7.09 -14.94
CA LEU A 8 5.92 8.33 -15.57
C LEU A 8 7.45 8.28 -15.61
N ARG A 9 8.06 8.60 -16.75
CA ARG A 9 9.53 8.78 -16.86
C ARG A 9 9.83 10.10 -17.52
N ASP A 10 10.67 10.88 -16.84
CA ASP A 10 11.33 12.07 -17.37
C ASP A 10 12.79 11.67 -17.62
N THR A 11 13.21 11.68 -18.88
CA THR A 11 14.54 11.25 -19.32
C THR A 11 15.49 12.43 -19.54
N ASN A 12 14.98 13.66 -19.52
CA ASN A 12 15.74 14.87 -19.80
C ASN A 12 15.84 15.82 -18.59
N GLY A 13 15.10 15.56 -17.52
CA GLY A 13 15.13 16.29 -16.25
C GLY A 13 14.36 17.61 -16.26
N ASP A 14 13.46 17.84 -17.22
CA ASP A 14 12.68 19.08 -17.35
C ASP A 14 11.40 19.10 -16.48
N GLY A 15 11.13 18.02 -15.74
CA GLY A 15 9.95 17.85 -14.90
C GLY A 15 8.69 17.43 -15.66
N LYS A 16 8.78 17.14 -16.96
CA LYS A 16 7.69 16.62 -17.79
C LYS A 16 7.98 15.17 -18.18
N PRO A 17 6.99 14.27 -18.09
CA PRO A 17 7.20 12.89 -18.49
C PRO A 17 7.31 12.77 -20.01
N ASP A 18 8.44 12.25 -20.50
CA ASP A 18 8.63 11.80 -21.89
C ASP A 18 7.85 10.50 -22.16
N TYR A 19 7.62 9.70 -21.12
CA TYR A 19 6.85 8.46 -21.18
C TYR A 19 5.77 8.42 -20.11
N GLN A 20 4.58 7.99 -20.51
CA GLN A 20 3.47 7.66 -19.62
C GLN A 20 2.84 6.33 -20.05
N GLY A 21 2.72 5.39 -19.11
CA GLY A 21 2.14 4.08 -19.39
C GLY A 21 1.55 3.40 -18.17
N VAL A 22 0.74 2.36 -18.39
CA VAL A 22 0.24 1.51 -17.30
C VAL A 22 1.36 0.58 -16.86
N PHE A 23 1.83 0.75 -15.62
CA PHE A 23 2.88 -0.07 -15.03
C PHE A 23 2.35 -1.39 -14.51
N LEU A 24 1.23 -1.31 -13.79
CA LEU A 24 0.57 -2.43 -13.14
C LEU A 24 -0.93 -2.09 -13.04
N ASP A 25 -1.80 -3.07 -13.27
CA ASP A 25 -3.25 -2.91 -13.26
C ASP A 25 -3.92 -4.05 -12.48
N HIS A 26 -5.26 -4.12 -12.54
CA HIS A 26 -6.07 -5.09 -11.80
C HIS A 26 -5.84 -5.05 -10.27
N LEU A 27 -5.54 -3.85 -9.76
CA LEU A 27 -5.36 -3.59 -8.33
C LEU A 27 -6.71 -3.37 -7.63
N ASN A 28 -6.69 -3.15 -6.32
CA ASN A 28 -7.90 -2.81 -5.57
C ASN A 28 -7.68 -1.51 -4.78
N SER A 29 -8.12 -0.38 -5.35
CA SER A 29 -7.93 0.97 -4.79
C SER A 29 -6.52 1.18 -4.22
N PRO A 30 -5.46 1.00 -5.05
CA PRO A 30 -4.08 1.06 -4.58
C PRO A 30 -3.71 2.47 -4.10
N PHE A 31 -2.88 2.56 -3.06
CA PHE A 31 -2.37 3.83 -2.54
C PHE A 31 -0.86 3.80 -2.29
N GLY A 32 -0.39 3.08 -1.28
CA GLY A 32 1.03 2.99 -0.94
C GLY A 32 1.79 2.06 -1.89
N VAL A 33 3.00 2.45 -2.26
CA VAL A 33 3.92 1.65 -3.08
C VAL A 33 5.31 1.73 -2.49
N ALA A 34 5.96 0.58 -2.32
CA ALA A 34 7.35 0.49 -1.83
C ALA A 34 8.14 -0.52 -2.67
N LEU A 35 9.36 -0.16 -3.07
CA LEU A 35 10.29 -1.07 -3.73
C LEU A 35 11.40 -1.44 -2.76
N VAL A 36 11.61 -2.74 -2.51
CA VAL A 36 12.71 -3.24 -1.67
C VAL A 36 13.44 -4.35 -2.40
N GLY A 37 14.67 -4.05 -2.85
CA GLY A 37 15.40 -4.93 -3.76
C GLY A 37 14.62 -5.11 -5.06
N ASN A 38 14.29 -6.36 -5.39
CA ASN A 38 13.56 -6.73 -6.61
C ASN A 38 12.07 -7.04 -6.35
N ASP A 39 11.54 -6.63 -5.20
CA ASP A 39 10.13 -6.80 -4.87
C ASP A 39 9.43 -5.44 -4.77
N LEU A 40 8.40 -5.25 -5.60
CA LEU A 40 7.48 -4.13 -5.49
C LEU A 40 6.29 -4.54 -4.60
N TYR A 41 6.04 -3.78 -3.55
CA TYR A 41 4.90 -3.94 -2.65
C TYR A 41 3.88 -2.85 -2.94
N VAL A 42 2.63 -3.25 -3.10
CA VAL A 42 1.50 -2.34 -3.32
C VAL A 42 0.48 -2.56 -2.21
N ALA A 43 0.16 -1.50 -1.49
CA ALA A 43 -0.93 -1.49 -0.54
C ALA A 43 -2.25 -1.19 -1.27
N ASN A 44 -2.97 -2.26 -1.59
CA ASN A 44 -4.38 -2.20 -1.92
C ASN A 44 -5.18 -1.87 -0.65
N THR A 45 -6.43 -1.47 -0.81
CA THR A 45 -7.27 -1.18 0.37
C THR A 45 -7.48 -2.39 1.29
N ASP A 46 -7.42 -3.60 0.75
CA ASP A 46 -7.70 -4.87 1.42
C ASP A 46 -6.45 -5.74 1.66
N ALA A 47 -5.28 -5.40 1.11
CA ALA A 47 -4.08 -6.21 1.24
C ALA A 47 -2.80 -5.46 0.86
N ILE A 48 -1.67 -5.91 1.41
CA ILE A 48 -0.35 -5.70 0.81
C ILE A 48 -0.09 -6.84 -0.17
N VAL A 49 0.17 -6.49 -1.43
CA VAL A 49 0.47 -7.44 -2.50
C VAL A 49 1.90 -7.22 -3.00
N ARG A 50 2.65 -8.32 -3.11
CA ARG A 50 4.03 -8.34 -3.61
C ARG A 50 4.06 -8.73 -5.08
N TYR A 51 4.86 -8.02 -5.85
CA TYR A 51 5.14 -8.29 -7.26
C TYR A 51 6.66 -8.37 -7.48
N PRO A 52 7.14 -9.30 -8.31
CA PRO A 52 8.53 -9.28 -8.74
C PRO A 52 8.76 -8.06 -9.66
N TYR A 53 9.92 -7.44 -9.51
CA TYR A 53 10.35 -6.28 -10.29
C TYR A 53 11.82 -6.44 -10.70
N GLN A 54 12.13 -6.15 -11.97
CA GLN A 54 13.49 -5.99 -12.44
C GLN A 54 13.77 -4.51 -12.72
N PRO A 55 14.94 -3.98 -12.31
CA PRO A 55 15.32 -2.61 -12.64
C PRO A 55 15.20 -2.34 -14.14
N GLY A 56 14.44 -1.30 -14.47
CA GLY A 56 14.18 -0.91 -15.86
C GLY A 56 12.85 -1.40 -16.43
N ASP A 57 12.14 -2.32 -15.76
CA ASP A 57 10.80 -2.75 -16.18
C ASP A 57 9.88 -1.53 -16.36
N THR A 58 9.15 -1.53 -17.48
CA THR A 58 8.10 -0.54 -17.78
C THR A 58 6.70 -1.09 -17.54
N LYS A 59 6.59 -2.39 -17.26
CA LYS A 59 5.34 -3.10 -16.97
C LYS A 59 5.62 -4.34 -16.14
N ILE A 60 4.77 -4.64 -15.17
CA ILE A 60 4.75 -5.92 -14.45
C ILE A 60 3.57 -6.75 -14.98
N ALA A 61 3.85 -7.93 -15.51
CA ALA A 61 2.84 -8.88 -15.97
C ALA A 61 2.69 -10.11 -15.05
N ALA A 62 3.63 -10.30 -14.13
CA ALA A 62 3.57 -11.39 -13.17
C ALA A 62 2.39 -11.21 -12.21
N PRO A 63 1.68 -12.29 -11.83
CA PRO A 63 0.60 -12.19 -10.86
C PRO A 63 1.16 -11.77 -9.49
N GLY A 64 0.42 -10.93 -8.80
CA GLY A 64 0.74 -10.52 -7.44
C GLY A 64 0.54 -11.65 -6.45
N LYS A 65 1.37 -11.69 -5.41
CA LYS A 65 1.19 -12.58 -4.25
C LYS A 65 0.78 -11.75 -3.05
N VAL A 66 -0.37 -12.06 -2.45
CA VAL A 66 -0.79 -11.44 -1.18
C VAL A 66 0.27 -11.75 -0.11
N LEU A 67 0.79 -10.71 0.51
CA LEU A 67 1.71 -10.80 1.65
C LEU A 67 0.91 -10.80 2.95
N THR A 68 -0.01 -9.84 3.10
CA THR A 68 -0.76 -9.61 4.35
C THR A 68 -2.12 -9.01 4.00
N GLU A 69 -3.21 -9.58 4.53
CA GLU A 69 -4.55 -9.00 4.43
C GLU A 69 -4.67 -7.76 5.34
N LEU A 70 -5.39 -6.75 4.88
CA LEU A 70 -5.65 -5.50 5.59
C LEU A 70 -7.17 -5.29 5.78
N PRO A 71 -7.58 -4.51 6.79
CA PRO A 71 -8.98 -4.11 6.92
C PRO A 71 -9.42 -3.26 5.71
N GLY A 72 -10.29 -3.81 4.87
CA GLY A 72 -10.81 -3.16 3.65
C GLY A 72 -12.33 -3.22 3.45
N GLY A 73 -13.10 -3.85 4.36
CA GLY A 73 -14.56 -3.94 4.24
C GLY A 73 -15.25 -4.53 5.48
N PRO A 74 -16.60 -4.50 5.57
CA PRO A 74 -17.55 -3.96 4.58
C PRO A 74 -17.61 -2.44 4.53
N ILE A 75 -17.02 -1.76 5.53
CA ILE A 75 -16.87 -0.30 5.56
C ILE A 75 -15.41 0.02 5.27
N ASP A 76 -15.19 0.98 4.38
CA ASP A 76 -13.86 1.43 3.96
C ASP A 76 -13.80 2.95 3.84
N HIS A 77 -14.03 3.63 4.98
CA HIS A 77 -14.19 5.08 5.03
C HIS A 77 -12.86 5.80 4.72
N HIS A 78 -11.82 5.53 5.51
CA HIS A 78 -10.45 5.92 5.20
C HIS A 78 -9.74 4.75 4.48
N TRP A 79 -10.04 4.62 3.19
CA TRP A 79 -9.61 3.50 2.35
C TRP A 79 -8.12 3.52 2.02
N THR A 80 -7.46 4.67 2.06
CA THR A 80 -6.04 4.83 1.73
C THR A 80 -5.16 4.02 2.68
N LYS A 81 -4.14 3.36 2.13
CA LYS A 81 -3.15 2.57 2.87
C LYS A 81 -1.75 3.05 2.49
N SER A 82 -1.19 3.97 3.28
CA SER A 82 0.20 4.43 3.11
C SER A 82 1.17 3.28 3.34
N LEU A 83 2.34 3.26 2.70
CA LEU A 83 3.28 2.15 2.80
C LEU A 83 4.72 2.66 2.73
N VAL A 84 5.56 2.25 3.68
CA VAL A 84 7.00 2.53 3.69
C VAL A 84 7.76 1.30 4.18
N ALA A 85 8.98 1.10 3.70
CA ALA A 85 9.87 0.05 4.19
C ALA A 85 10.74 0.56 5.35
N SER A 86 11.14 -0.33 6.27
CA SER A 86 12.18 -0.02 7.24
C SER A 86 13.52 0.29 6.55
N PRO A 87 14.48 0.96 7.22
CA PRO A 87 15.78 1.30 6.61
C PRO A 87 16.59 0.10 6.11
N ASP A 88 16.53 -1.03 6.82
CA ASP A 88 17.15 -2.30 6.43
C ASP A 88 16.27 -3.09 5.43
N GLY A 89 15.09 -2.57 5.16
CA GLY A 89 14.06 -3.16 4.34
C GLY A 89 13.41 -4.40 4.93
N SER A 90 13.71 -4.89 6.13
CA SER A 90 13.14 -6.17 6.62
C SER A 90 11.64 -6.11 6.94
N LEU A 91 11.13 -4.92 7.23
CA LEU A 91 9.75 -4.65 7.61
C LEU A 91 9.08 -3.69 6.63
N LEU A 92 7.75 -3.76 6.56
CA LEU A 92 6.90 -2.73 5.97
C LEU A 92 6.02 -2.12 7.06
N TYR A 93 5.82 -0.81 6.98
CA TYR A 93 4.85 -0.09 7.81
C TYR A 93 3.70 0.38 6.92
N VAL A 94 2.48 0.04 7.32
CA VAL A 94 1.26 0.40 6.57
C VAL A 94 0.30 1.18 7.46
N GLY A 95 -0.17 2.32 6.96
CA GLY A 95 -1.20 3.11 7.63
C GLY A 95 -2.59 2.53 7.35
N VAL A 96 -3.39 2.33 8.40
CA VAL A 96 -4.78 1.84 8.31
C VAL A 96 -5.69 2.85 8.99
N GLY A 97 -6.46 3.59 8.20
CA GLY A 97 -7.38 4.61 8.70
C GLY A 97 -8.63 4.05 9.39
N SER A 98 -9.23 4.86 10.26
CA SER A 98 -10.50 4.56 10.94
C SER A 98 -11.64 4.37 9.95
N ASN A 99 -12.68 3.66 10.37
CA ASN A 99 -13.93 3.55 9.61
C ASN A 99 -14.95 4.63 9.95
N SER A 100 -14.66 5.47 10.94
CA SER A 100 -15.57 6.48 11.45
C SER A 100 -14.87 7.82 11.65
N ASN A 101 -15.65 8.89 11.76
CA ASN A 101 -15.19 10.15 12.29
C ASN A 101 -14.97 10.09 13.81
N ILE A 102 -15.93 9.50 14.54
CA ILE A 102 -15.92 9.38 16.01
C ILE A 102 -16.67 8.12 16.50
N THR A 103 -16.40 6.98 15.88
CA THR A 103 -16.99 5.65 16.22
C THR A 103 -18.49 5.51 15.89
N GLU A 104 -19.04 6.35 15.01
CA GLU A 104 -20.45 6.26 14.61
C GLU A 104 -20.81 4.95 13.89
N ASN A 105 -19.85 4.24 13.31
CA ASN A 105 -20.05 2.90 12.73
C ASN A 105 -19.88 1.75 13.74
N GLY A 106 -19.70 2.08 15.03
CA GLY A 106 -19.53 1.14 16.13
C GLY A 106 -18.08 0.69 16.32
N ILE A 107 -17.71 0.38 17.57
CA ILE A 107 -16.32 0.06 17.93
C ILE A 107 -15.77 -1.18 17.21
N GLN A 108 -16.65 -2.11 16.81
CA GLN A 108 -16.24 -3.29 16.04
C GLN A 108 -15.74 -2.93 14.64
N ALA A 109 -16.28 -1.86 14.03
CA ALA A 109 -15.83 -1.38 12.73
C ALA A 109 -14.42 -0.76 12.78
N GLU A 110 -13.94 -0.40 13.99
CA GLU A 110 -12.62 0.20 14.24
C GLU A 110 -11.56 -0.83 14.62
N LYS A 111 -11.91 -2.13 14.65
CA LYS A 111 -10.96 -3.19 14.96
C LYS A 111 -9.77 -3.14 14.00
N ASP A 112 -8.57 -3.12 14.57
CA ASP A 112 -7.27 -3.07 13.89
C ASP A 112 -7.11 -1.87 12.92
N ARG A 113 -7.88 -0.80 13.15
CA ARG A 113 -7.85 0.46 12.39
C ARG A 113 -7.38 1.61 13.27
N ALA A 114 -7.30 2.79 12.65
CA ALA A 114 -6.73 4.00 13.24
C ALA A 114 -5.29 3.77 13.76
N ALA A 115 -4.49 3.08 12.96
CA ALA A 115 -3.23 2.49 13.38
C ALA A 115 -2.20 2.44 12.25
N ILE A 116 -0.94 2.27 12.64
CA ILE A 116 0.14 1.83 11.78
C ILE A 116 0.42 0.37 12.13
N TRP A 117 0.38 -0.50 11.12
CA TRP A 117 0.82 -1.89 11.27
C TRP A 117 2.27 -2.02 10.85
N GLU A 118 3.03 -2.85 11.55
CA GLU A 118 4.34 -3.35 11.14
C GLU A 118 4.17 -4.75 10.59
N VAL A 119 4.77 -5.04 9.43
CA VAL A 119 4.63 -6.28 8.68
C VAL A 119 6.01 -6.83 8.32
N ASP A 120 6.28 -8.07 8.71
CA ASP A 120 7.47 -8.81 8.33
C ASP A 120 7.39 -9.24 6.85
N ARG A 121 8.34 -8.81 6.02
CA ARG A 121 8.29 -9.09 4.56
C ARG A 121 8.49 -10.55 4.19
N ALA A 122 9.20 -11.31 5.02
CA ALA A 122 9.50 -12.70 4.73
C ALA A 122 8.28 -13.60 4.99
N THR A 123 7.50 -13.27 6.02
CA THR A 123 6.44 -14.13 6.54
C THR A 123 5.04 -13.54 6.40
N GLY A 124 4.91 -12.24 6.19
CA GLY A 124 3.62 -11.53 6.17
C GLY A 124 2.98 -11.36 7.55
N ARG A 125 3.67 -11.77 8.63
CA ARG A 125 3.20 -11.59 9.99
C ARG A 125 3.14 -10.11 10.32
N SER A 126 2.07 -9.70 10.98
CA SER A 126 1.83 -8.29 11.30
C SER A 126 1.48 -8.08 12.77
N ARG A 127 1.70 -6.85 13.23
CA ARG A 127 1.22 -6.34 14.53
C ARG A 127 0.90 -4.86 14.43
N ILE A 128 0.10 -4.35 15.36
CA ILE A 128 -0.05 -2.91 15.55
C ILE A 128 1.26 -2.35 16.12
N PHE A 129 1.87 -1.43 15.39
CA PHE A 129 3.08 -0.71 15.80
C PHE A 129 2.73 0.55 16.61
N ALA A 130 1.75 1.30 16.11
CA ALA A 130 1.21 2.50 16.76
C ALA A 130 -0.30 2.61 16.49
N SER A 131 -1.05 3.19 17.43
CA SER A 131 -2.51 3.33 17.34
C SER A 131 -2.98 4.71 17.82
N GLY A 132 -4.24 5.06 17.51
CA GLY A 132 -4.82 6.37 17.84
C GLY A 132 -4.69 7.39 16.71
N LEU A 133 -4.34 6.94 15.51
CA LEU A 133 -4.12 7.76 14.33
C LEU A 133 -5.33 7.66 13.41
N ARG A 134 -6.21 8.67 13.39
CA ARG A 134 -7.49 8.60 12.65
C ARG A 134 -7.31 8.25 11.16
N ASN A 135 -6.34 8.86 10.48
CA ASN A 135 -6.07 8.58 9.05
C ASN A 135 -4.57 8.80 8.68
N PRO A 136 -3.68 7.84 8.96
CA PRO A 136 -2.23 7.99 8.78
C PRO A 136 -1.81 7.85 7.30
N ASN A 137 -2.00 8.92 6.50
CA ASN A 137 -1.70 8.90 5.06
C ASN A 137 -0.24 9.18 4.68
N GLY A 138 0.56 9.68 5.62
CA GLY A 138 2.00 9.88 5.46
C GLY A 138 2.74 9.16 6.57
N LEU A 139 3.81 8.45 6.21
CA LEU A 139 4.69 7.70 7.10
C LEU A 139 6.14 8.11 6.83
#